data_AF-A0AA94HMF0-F1
#
_entry.id   AF-A0AA94HMF0-F1
#
_cell.length_a   1.000
_cell.length_b   1.000
_cell.length_c   1.000
_cell.angle_alpha   90.00
_cell.angle_beta   90.00
_cell.angle_gamma   90.00
#
_symmetry.space_group_name_H-M   'P 1'
#
loop_
_entity.id
_entity.type
_entity.pdbx_description
1 polymer ?
#
loop_
_entity_poly.entity_id
_entity_poly.type
_entity_poly.pdbx_seq_one_letter_code
_entity_poly.pdbx_strand_id
1 'polypeptide(L)'
;MSLAYLAAIAISALGVGTIDARWRLALFHDARRALIAVAATATVMLLLDLAAIATGNFRLGASPWMTGFEVLPHLPIEELAFLVFLAYVSLVAFAGAERVLAALRGRSARAVPAARAGEAS
;
A
#
# COMPACT_ATOMS: atom_id res chain seq x y z
N MET A 1 7.00 27.63 -0.83
CA MET A 1 7.48 26.45 -0.08
C MET A 1 6.27 25.80 0.55
N SER A 2 5.69 24.79 -0.09
CA SER A 2 4.42 24.19 0.37
C SER A 2 4.69 22.85 1.05
N LEU A 3 4.21 22.69 2.28
CA LEU A 3 4.20 21.42 3.02
C LEU A 3 2.95 20.57 2.70
N ALA A 4 2.09 21.03 1.80
CA ALA A 4 0.79 20.43 1.55
C ALA A 4 0.90 18.98 1.06
N TYR A 5 1.94 18.64 0.29
CA TYR A 5 2.11 17.28 -0.23
C TYR A 5 2.48 16.28 0.87
N LEU A 6 3.46 16.62 1.73
CA LEU A 6 3.79 15.80 2.91
C LEU A 6 2.59 15.67 3.86
N ALA A 7 1.85 16.77 4.07
CA ALA A 7 0.66 16.74 4.91
C ALA A 7 -0.42 15.81 4.32
N ALA A 8 -0.65 15.85 3.01
CA ALA A 8 -1.59 14.96 2.33
C ALA A 8 -1.16 13.49 2.44
N ILE A 9 0.13 13.19 2.27
CA ILE A 9 0.69 11.84 2.46
C ILE A 9 0.48 11.40 3.90
N ALA A 10 0.80 12.25 4.88
CA ALA A 10 0.68 11.91 6.30
C ALA A 10 -0.79 11.63 6.69
N ILE A 11 -1.73 12.47 6.27
CA ILE A 11 -3.17 12.27 6.52
C ILE A 11 -3.64 10.96 5.87
N SER A 12 -3.23 10.70 4.63
CA SER A 12 -3.59 9.46 3.92
C SER A 12 -3.00 8.23 4.60
N ALA A 13 -1.73 8.29 5.03
CA ALA A 13 -1.04 7.23 5.75
C ALA A 13 -1.71 6.93 7.09
N LEU A 14 -2.14 7.96 7.82
CA LEU A 14 -2.94 7.79 9.05
C LEU A 14 -4.27 7.10 8.75
N GLY A 15 -4.98 7.52 7.69
CA GLY A 15 -6.21 6.87 7.24
C GLY A 15 -6.02 5.37 6.97
N VAL A 16 -5.02 5.02 6.17
CA VAL A 16 -4.67 3.61 5.88
C VAL A 16 -4.25 2.87 7.16
N GLY A 17 -3.48 3.53 8.04
CA GLY A 17 -3.08 2.98 9.34
C GLY A 17 -4.27 2.66 10.24
N THR A 18 -5.32 3.49 10.26
CA THR A 18 -6.54 3.19 11.05
C THR A 18 -7.32 2.01 10.51
N ILE A 19 -7.36 1.84 9.18
CA ILE A 19 -7.95 0.66 8.50
C ILE A 19 -7.16 -0.58 8.92
N ASP A 20 -5.83 -0.53 8.78
CA ASP A 20 -4.95 -1.63 9.14
C ASP A 20 -5.06 -2.00 10.64
N ALA A 21 -5.17 -1.00 11.53
CA ALA A 21 -5.38 -1.22 12.96
C ALA A 21 -6.72 -1.89 13.26
N ARG A 22 -7.80 -1.40 12.62
CA ARG A 22 -9.17 -1.89 12.84
C ARG A 22 -9.33 -3.35 12.45
N TRP A 23 -8.73 -3.77 11.33
CA TRP A 23 -8.87 -5.12 10.80
C TRP A 23 -7.64 -6.01 11.00
N ARG A 24 -6.57 -5.48 11.57
CA ARG A 24 -5.28 -6.14 11.82
C ARG A 24 -4.80 -6.87 10.57
N LEU A 25 -4.58 -6.12 9.49
CA LEU A 25 -4.36 -6.68 8.15
C LEU A 25 -2.88 -6.98 7.89
N ALA A 26 -1.99 -6.05 8.21
CA ALA A 26 -0.57 -6.13 7.91
C ALA A 26 0.29 -5.71 9.12
N LEU A 27 0.43 -4.41 9.37
CA LEU A 27 1.37 -3.86 10.36
C LEU A 27 0.92 -4.20 11.79
N PHE A 28 -0.40 -4.21 12.02
CA PHE A 28 -1.01 -4.63 13.30
C PHE A 28 -1.25 -6.14 13.42
N HIS A 29 -0.94 -6.90 12.37
CA HIS A 29 -0.91 -8.37 12.41
C HIS A 29 0.50 -8.88 12.76
N ASP A 30 1.50 -8.47 11.98
CA ASP A 30 2.92 -8.78 12.18
C ASP A 30 3.77 -7.61 11.66
N ALA A 31 4.18 -6.74 12.57
CA ALA A 31 4.92 -5.53 12.24
C ALA A 31 6.25 -5.85 11.54
N ARG A 32 6.93 -6.94 11.91
CA ARG A 32 8.24 -7.26 11.34
C ARG A 32 8.11 -7.67 9.87
N ARG A 33 7.14 -8.55 9.57
CA ARG A 33 6.89 -8.99 8.19
C ARG A 33 6.37 -7.84 7.33
N ALA A 34 5.49 -7.01 7.89
CA ALA A 34 4.96 -5.84 7.18
C ALA A 34 6.07 -4.84 6.84
N LEU A 35 6.96 -4.52 7.80
CA LEU A 35 8.08 -3.61 7.57
C LEU A 35 9.04 -4.14 6.52
N ILE A 36 9.37 -5.44 6.55
CA ILE A 36 10.23 -6.07 5.53
C ILE A 36 9.58 -5.99 4.15
N ALA A 37 8.28 -6.30 4.05
CA ALA A 37 7.55 -6.24 2.79
C ALA A 37 7.51 -4.81 2.23
N VAL A 38 7.16 -3.82 3.06
CA VAL A 38 7.13 -2.40 2.67
C VAL A 38 8.52 -1.94 2.22
N ALA A 39 9.58 -2.24 2.98
CA ALA A 39 10.95 -1.85 2.64
C ALA A 39 11.41 -2.50 1.32
N ALA A 40 11.13 -3.78 1.12
CA ALA A 40 11.47 -4.50 -0.10
C ALA A 40 10.73 -3.92 -1.31
N THR A 41 9.41 -3.72 -1.19
CA THR A 41 8.60 -3.14 -2.27
C THR A 41 9.02 -1.71 -2.59
N ALA A 42 9.23 -0.86 -1.58
CA ALA A 42 9.69 0.51 -1.77
C ALA A 42 11.07 0.56 -2.45
N THR A 43 11.98 -0.35 -2.09
CA THR A 43 13.29 -0.46 -2.74
C THR A 43 13.18 -0.83 -4.21
N VAL A 44 12.34 -1.82 -4.54
CA VAL A 44 12.10 -2.21 -5.94
C VAL A 44 11.50 -1.05 -6.73
N MET A 45 10.50 -0.35 -6.18
CA MET A 45 9.92 0.83 -6.85
C MET A 45 10.94 1.93 -7.06
N LEU A 46 11.76 2.23 -6.05
CA LEU A 46 12.82 3.23 -6.17
C LEU A 46 13.83 2.87 -7.26
N LEU A 47 14.24 1.60 -7.34
CA LEU A 47 15.17 1.14 -8.39
C LEU A 47 14.56 1.28 -9.79
N LEU A 48 13.26 0.98 -9.93
CA LEU A 48 12.55 1.16 -11.20
C LEU A 48 12.43 2.64 -11.58
N ASP A 49 12.13 3.51 -10.61
CA ASP A 49 12.06 4.95 -10.83
C ASP A 49 13.42 5.46 -11.31
N LEU A 50 14.50 5.16 -10.58
CA LEU A 50 15.87 5.54 -10.94
C LEU A 50 16.27 5.05 -12.33
N ALA A 51 15.89 3.82 -12.69
CA ALA A 51 16.12 3.29 -14.04
C ALA A 51 15.36 4.09 -15.09
N ALA A 52 14.10 4.45 -14.84
CA ALA A 52 13.28 5.23 -15.76
C ALA A 52 13.78 6.68 -15.93
N ILE A 53 14.41 7.25 -14.90
CA ILE A 53 15.05 8.57 -14.98
C ILE A 53 16.35 8.49 -15.77
N ALA A 54 17.15 7.45 -15.54
CA ALA A 54 18.39 7.22 -16.27
C ALA A 54 18.15 7.06 -17.79
N THR A 55 17.00 6.50 -18.18
CA THR A 55 16.58 6.39 -19.59
C THR A 55 15.90 7.65 -20.14
N GLY A 56 15.67 8.67 -19.32
CA GLY A 56 15.03 9.93 -19.71
C GLY A 56 13.49 9.87 -19.78
N ASN A 57 12.87 8.77 -19.32
CA ASN A 57 11.41 8.62 -19.32
C ASN A 57 10.73 9.45 -18.22
N PHE A 58 11.42 9.74 -17.12
CA PHE A 58 10.88 10.49 -15.99
C PHE A 58 11.87 11.51 -15.41
N ARG A 59 11.34 12.52 -14.74
CA ARG A 59 12.09 13.45 -13.88
C ARG A 59 11.41 13.50 -12.52
N LEU A 60 12.15 13.26 -11.45
CA LEU A 60 11.70 13.59 -10.10
C LEU A 60 11.60 15.12 -9.96
N GLY A 61 10.69 15.60 -9.13
CA GLY A 61 10.83 16.94 -8.55
C GLY A 61 10.35 18.16 -9.34
N ALA A 62 9.62 18.03 -10.45
CA ALA A 62 9.21 19.20 -11.25
C ALA A 62 7.91 19.90 -10.78
N SER A 63 7.53 19.78 -9.51
CA SER A 63 6.26 20.35 -8.99
C SER A 63 6.50 21.59 -8.11
N PRO A 64 5.79 22.72 -8.36
CA PRO A 64 5.88 23.95 -7.56
C PRO A 64 5.53 23.79 -6.06
N TRP A 65 4.94 22.65 -5.70
CA TRP A 65 4.41 22.36 -4.38
C TRP A 65 5.37 21.61 -3.46
N MET A 66 6.60 21.36 -3.90
CA MET A 66 7.59 20.57 -3.15
C MET A 66 8.38 21.46 -2.19
N THR A 67 8.88 20.88 -1.10
CA THR A 67 9.64 21.60 -0.07
C THR A 67 11.05 21.99 -0.51
N GLY A 68 11.58 21.31 -1.54
CA GLY A 68 12.94 21.52 -2.06
C GLY A 68 14.03 20.79 -1.26
N PHE A 69 13.67 19.96 -0.27
CA PHE A 69 14.62 19.13 0.46
C PHE A 69 14.93 17.84 -0.31
N GLU A 70 16.16 17.74 -0.81
CA GLU A 70 16.66 16.60 -1.56
C GLU A 70 17.47 15.66 -0.64
N VAL A 71 17.16 14.37 -0.70
CA VAL A 71 17.89 13.30 0.01
C VAL A 71 19.10 12.83 -0.81
N LEU A 72 19.00 12.90 -2.13
CA LEU A 72 20.04 12.63 -3.13
C LEU A 72 19.87 13.68 -4.27
N PRO A 73 20.87 14.01 -5.11
CA PRO A 73 20.66 14.95 -6.22
C PRO A 73 19.42 14.55 -7.04
N HIS A 74 18.45 15.47 -7.12
CA HIS A 74 17.14 15.27 -7.76
C HIS A 74 16.19 14.27 -7.06
N LEU A 75 16.46 13.80 -5.84
CA LEU A 75 15.56 12.90 -5.09
C LEU A 75 14.93 13.59 -3.89
N PRO A 76 13.78 14.25 -4.06
CA PRO A 76 13.07 14.93 -2.98
C PRO A 76 12.55 13.94 -1.93
N ILE A 77 12.59 14.35 -0.66
CA ILE A 77 12.18 13.51 0.48
C ILE A 77 10.72 13.06 0.38
N GLU A 78 9.88 13.87 -0.24
CA GLU A 78 8.47 13.58 -0.43
C GLU A 78 8.22 12.41 -1.36
N GLU A 79 9.10 12.17 -2.34
CA GLU A 79 8.98 11.04 -3.26
C GLU A 79 9.34 9.73 -2.55
N LEU A 80 10.36 9.74 -1.68
CA LEU A 80 10.63 8.63 -0.77
C LEU A 80 9.44 8.33 0.14
N ALA A 81 8.84 9.38 0.74
CA ALA A 81 7.67 9.23 1.59
C ALA A 81 6.47 8.67 0.81
N PHE A 82 6.28 9.11 -0.43
CA PHE A 82 5.25 8.61 -1.33
C PHE A 82 5.46 7.13 -1.69
N LEU A 83 6.69 6.72 -2.03
CA LEU A 83 7.00 5.33 -2.34
C LEU A 83 6.76 4.40 -1.15
N VAL A 84 7.16 4.82 0.06
CA VAL A 84 6.89 4.07 1.30
C VAL A 84 5.39 3.99 1.56
N PHE A 85 4.67 5.11 1.41
CA PHE A 85 3.21 5.13 1.54
C PHE A 85 2.54 4.21 0.52
N LEU A 86 2.98 4.23 -0.74
CA LEU A 86 2.44 3.42 -1.82
C LEU A 86 2.67 1.94 -1.56
N ALA A 87 3.89 1.56 -1.16
CA ALA A 87 4.20 0.19 -0.74
C ALA A 87 3.32 -0.26 0.43
N TYR A 88 3.10 0.61 1.43
CA TYR A 88 2.26 0.30 2.58
C TYR A 88 0.77 0.15 2.20
N VAL A 89 0.18 1.08 1.45
CA VAL A 89 -1.23 1.00 1.06
C VAL A 89 -1.48 -0.20 0.15
N SER A 90 -0.54 -0.55 -0.74
CA SER A 90 -0.62 -1.76 -1.56
C SER A 90 -0.65 -3.02 -0.70
N LEU A 91 0.19 -3.11 0.33
CA LEU A 91 0.20 -4.25 1.24
C LEU A 91 -1.12 -4.38 2.02
N VAL A 92 -1.63 -3.26 2.55
CA VAL A 92 -2.92 -3.24 3.28
C VAL A 92 -4.08 -3.60 2.35
N ALA A 93 -4.10 -3.07 1.12
CA ALA A 93 -5.10 -3.40 0.12
C ALA A 93 -5.08 -4.88 -0.26
N PHE A 94 -3.88 -5.45 -0.46
CA PHE A 94 -3.71 -6.88 -0.76
C PHE A 94 -4.22 -7.76 0.37
N ALA A 95 -3.83 -7.49 1.62
CA ALA A 95 -4.30 -8.23 2.79
C ALA A 95 -5.82 -8.09 2.98
N GLY A 96 -6.38 -6.91 2.73
CA GLY A 96 -7.83 -6.67 2.72
C GLY A 96 -8.55 -7.52 1.65
N ALA A 97 -8.02 -7.55 0.43
CA ALA A 97 -8.58 -8.33 -0.68
C ALA A 97 -8.57 -9.84 -0.38
N GLU A 98 -7.45 -10.38 0.11
CA GLU A 98 -7.34 -11.78 0.54
C GLU A 98 -8.42 -12.15 1.56
N ARG A 99 -8.64 -11.28 2.55
CA ARG A 99 -9.68 -11.49 3.58
C ARG A 99 -11.10 -11.49 3.00
N VAL A 100 -11.39 -10.58 2.07
CA VAL A 100 -12.70 -10.50 1.39
C VAL A 100 -12.94 -11.74 0.53
N LEU A 101 -11.93 -12.17 -0.24
CA LEU A 101 -12.00 -13.37 -1.07
C LEU A 101 -12.20 -14.65 -0.22
N ALA A 102 -11.50 -14.76 0.92
CA ALA A 102 -11.71 -15.87 1.86
C ALA A 102 -13.14 -15.89 2.42
N ALA A 103 -13.69 -14.73 2.80
CA ALA A 103 -15.06 -14.62 3.29
C ALA A 103 -16.10 -14.99 2.22
N LEU A 104 -15.87 -14.61 0.97
CA LEU A 104 -16.72 -14.99 -0.17
C LEU A 104 -16.73 -16.51 -0.39
N ARG A 105 -15.55 -17.15 -0.40
CA ARG A 105 -15.41 -18.61 -0.56
C ARG A 105 -16.13 -19.39 0.54
N GLY A 106 -16.05 -18.92 1.79
CA GLY A 106 -16.74 -19.54 2.93
C GLY A 106 -18.27 -19.47 2.86
N ARG A 107 -18.83 -18.41 2.24
CA ARG A 107 -20.29 -18.31 2.02
C ARG A 107 -20.79 -19.32 0.98
N SER A 108 -20.06 -19.48 -0.13
CA SER A 108 -20.42 -20.44 -1.18
C SER A 108 -20.40 -21.88 -0.66
N ALA A 109 -19.44 -22.25 0.18
CA ALA A 109 -19.37 -23.59 0.79
C ALA A 109 -20.56 -23.90 1.73
N ARG A 110 -21.13 -22.89 2.40
CA ARG A 110 -22.32 -23.06 3.26
C ARG A 110 -23.65 -23.11 2.51
N ALA A 111 -23.71 -22.69 1.25
CA ALA A 111 -24.94 -22.77 0.46
C ALA A 111 -25.21 -24.18 -0.10
N VAL A 112 -24.16 -24.99 -0.28
CA VAL A 112 -24.23 -26.33 -0.90
C VAL A 112 -24.86 -27.46 -0.03
N PRO A 113 -24.93 -27.41 1.31
CA PRO A 113 -25.56 -28.49 2.10
C PRO A 113 -27.10 -28.46 2.11
N ALA A 114 -27.74 -27.29 1.96
CA ALA A 114 -29.18 -27.14 2.15
C ALA A 114 -30.01 -27.71 0.98
N ALA A 115 -29.45 -27.75 -0.24
CA ALA A 115 -30.14 -28.25 -1.42
C ALA A 115 -30.29 -29.78 -1.44
N ARG A 116 -29.44 -30.54 -0.71
CA ARG A 116 -29.47 -32.01 -0.69
C ARG A 116 -30.35 -32.62 0.41
N ALA A 117 -30.85 -31.81 1.34
CA ALA A 117 -31.71 -32.28 2.42
C ALA A 117 -33.21 -32.28 2.06
N GLY A 118 -33.60 -31.69 0.92
CA GLY A 118 -34.99 -31.61 0.47
C GLY A 118 -35.41 -32.68 -0.55
N GLU A 119 -34.49 -33.50 -1.06
CA GLU A 119 -34.77 -34.53 -2.09
C GLU A 119 -34.96 -35.95 -1.50
N ALA A 120 -34.88 -36.11 -0.18
CA ALA A 120 -34.93 -37.41 0.51
C ALA A 120 -36.23 -37.64 1.31
N SER A 121 -37.35 -37.01 0.95
CA SER A 121 -38.65 -37.18 1.63
C SER A 121 -39.73 -37.62 0.66
#